data_AF-F2UQQ7-F1
#
_entry.id   AF-F2UQQ7-F1
#
_cell.length_a   1.000
_cell.length_b   1.000
_cell.length_c   1.000
_cell.angle_alpha   90.00
_cell.angle_beta   90.00
_cell.angle_gamma   90.00
#
_symmetry.space_group_name_H-M   'P 1'
#
loop_
_entity.id
_entity.type
_entity.pdbx_description
1 polymer ?
#
loop_
_entity_poly.entity_id
_entity_poly.type
_entity_poly.pdbx_seq_one_letter_code
_entity_poly.pdbx_strand_id
1 'polypeptide(L)'
;MPHRTFRVWEEDAKDAAHTKFNVESVQTVVDRTRALLMELNDKHHNATIVLVAHGDTLQICQTWVQRLPLTTHRNVEYLGNADLRKIASGPP
;
A
#
# COMPACT_ATOMS: atom_id res chain seq x y z
N MET A 1 -11.35 17.64 11.11
CA MET A 1 -12.40 16.64 11.42
C MET A 1 -11.77 15.25 11.53
N PRO A 2 -11.39 14.78 12.73
CA PRO A 2 -10.58 13.57 12.91
C PRO A 2 -11.36 12.25 12.83
N HIS A 3 -12.70 12.28 12.76
CA HIS A 3 -13.55 11.09 12.97
C HIS A 3 -13.88 10.28 11.71
N ARG A 4 -13.51 10.76 10.53
CA ARG A 4 -13.90 10.10 9.26
C ARG A 4 -12.91 9.00 8.86
N THR A 5 -11.61 9.21 9.08
CA THR A 5 -10.56 8.27 8.71
C THR A 5 -10.66 6.95 9.48
N PHE A 6 -10.98 7.00 10.78
CA PHE A 6 -11.19 5.78 11.58
C PHE A 6 -12.32 4.90 11.03
N ARG A 7 -13.42 5.50 10.56
CA ARG A 7 -14.53 4.75 9.96
C ARG A 7 -14.17 4.16 8.60
N VAL A 8 -13.31 4.83 7.83
CA VAL A 8 -12.80 4.26 6.57
C VAL A 8 -11.96 3.02 6.88
N TRP A 9 -11.02 3.14 7.82
CA TRP A 9 -10.15 2.01 8.21
C TRP A 9 -10.90 0.81 8.81
N GLU A 10 -11.96 1.07 9.58
CA GLU A 10 -12.85 0.00 10.09
C GLU A 10 -13.55 -0.75 8.97
N GLU A 11 -13.93 -0.05 7.90
CA GLU A 11 -14.51 -0.69 6.72
C GLU A 11 -13.42 -1.39 5.91
N ASP A 12 -12.22 -0.82 5.78
CA ASP A 12 -11.14 -1.41 4.98
C ASP A 12 -10.72 -2.77 5.58
N ALA A 13 -10.77 -2.87 6.91
CA ALA A 13 -10.50 -4.10 7.65
C ALA A 13 -11.54 -5.21 7.40
N LYS A 14 -12.74 -4.86 6.91
CA LYS A 14 -13.79 -5.81 6.56
C LYS A 14 -13.73 -6.17 5.08
N ASP A 15 -13.51 -5.18 4.22
CA ASP A 15 -13.54 -5.32 2.76
C ASP A 15 -12.59 -4.32 2.09
N ALA A 16 -11.45 -4.80 1.60
CA ALA A 16 -10.46 -3.96 0.93
C ALA A 16 -10.94 -3.35 -0.40
N ALA A 17 -12.06 -3.83 -0.96
CA ALA A 17 -12.62 -3.35 -2.22
C ALA A 17 -13.74 -2.31 -2.05
N HIS A 18 -14.11 -1.96 -0.82
CA HIS A 18 -15.21 -1.02 -0.61
C HIS A 18 -14.87 0.40 -1.10
N THR A 19 -15.92 1.19 -1.35
CA THR A 19 -15.79 2.62 -1.68
C THR A 19 -16.71 3.49 -0.80
N LYS A 20 -17.07 2.99 0.39
CA LYS A 20 -17.91 3.71 1.36
C LYS A 20 -17.32 5.08 1.68
N PHE A 21 -18.17 6.06 1.95
CA PHE A 21 -17.75 7.44 2.16
C PHE A 21 -17.06 8.12 0.96
N ASN A 22 -17.22 7.58 -0.26
CA ASN A 22 -16.67 8.11 -1.50
C ASN A 22 -15.13 8.22 -1.47
N VAL A 23 -14.48 7.19 -0.93
CA VAL A 23 -13.01 7.05 -0.95
C VAL A 23 -12.57 6.03 -2.02
N GLU A 24 -11.32 6.13 -2.45
CA GLU A 24 -10.63 5.09 -3.22
C GLU A 24 -10.50 3.83 -2.35
N SER A 25 -10.71 2.64 -2.93
CA SER A 25 -10.56 1.38 -2.19
C SER A 25 -9.08 1.01 -2.01
N VAL A 26 -8.76 0.28 -0.95
CA VAL A 26 -7.41 -0.29 -0.74
C VAL A 26 -6.99 -1.14 -1.94
N GLN A 27 -7.92 -1.92 -2.51
CA GLN A 27 -7.66 -2.74 -3.70
C GLN A 27 -7.21 -1.87 -4.89
N THR A 28 -7.90 -0.77 -5.17
CA THR A 28 -7.56 0.15 -6.27
C THR A 28 -6.18 0.78 -6.06
N VAL A 29 -5.84 1.16 -4.82
CA VAL A 29 -4.50 1.67 -4.47
C VAL A 29 -3.43 0.60 -4.74
N VAL A 30 -3.68 -0.65 -4.37
CA VAL A 30 -2.76 -1.77 -4.67
C VAL A 30 -2.62 -1.99 -6.16
N ASP A 31 -3.71 -1.98 -6.93
CA ASP A 31 -3.67 -2.27 -8.37
C ASP A 31 -2.72 -1.30 -9.09
N ARG A 32 -2.83 0.00 -8.82
CA ARG A 32 -1.96 1.01 -9.44
C ARG A 32 -0.51 0.97 -8.93
N THR A 33 -0.30 0.72 -7.63
CA THR A 33 1.05 0.67 -7.06
C THR A 33 1.80 -0.59 -7.47
N ARG A 34 1.10 -1.73 -7.53
CA ARG A 34 1.60 -2.98 -8.08
C ARG A 34 1.99 -2.84 -9.55
N ALA A 35 1.12 -2.24 -10.37
CA ALA A 35 1.42 -2.04 -11.79
C ALA A 35 2.71 -1.23 -11.99
N LEU A 36 2.88 -0.14 -11.21
CA LEU A 36 4.11 0.65 -11.20
C LEU A 36 5.33 -0.19 -10.78
N LEU A 37 5.21 -0.99 -9.70
CA LEU A 37 6.32 -1.87 -9.27
C LEU A 37 6.73 -2.86 -10.36
N MET A 38 5.75 -3.46 -11.04
CA MET A 38 6.01 -4.41 -12.13
C MET A 38 6.68 -3.73 -13.33
N GLU A 39 6.21 -2.55 -13.73
CA GLU A 39 6.83 -1.76 -14.80
C GLU A 39 8.28 -1.39 -14.46
N LEU A 40 8.54 -0.92 -13.23
CA LEU A 40 9.88 -0.54 -12.80
C LEU A 40 10.83 -1.73 -12.76
N ASN A 41 10.36 -2.89 -12.32
CA ASN A 41 11.15 -4.12 -12.28
C ASN A 41 11.48 -4.64 -13.68
N ASP A 42 10.57 -4.49 -14.65
CA ASP A 42 10.80 -4.84 -16.05
C ASP A 42 11.79 -3.89 -16.73
N LYS A 43 11.66 -2.59 -16.47
CA LYS A 43 12.46 -1.55 -17.14
C LYS A 43 13.88 -1.40 -16.61
N HIS A 44 14.12 -1.75 -15.34
CA HIS A 44 15.38 -1.46 -14.65
C HIS A 44 15.97 -2.72 -13.99
N HIS A 45 16.97 -3.32 -14.64
CA HIS A 45 17.59 -4.57 -14.15
C HIS A 45 18.79 -4.37 -13.20
N ASN A 46 19.37 -3.18 -13.14
CA ASN A 46 20.55 -2.91 -12.30
C ASN A 46 20.52 -1.49 -11.71
N ALA A 47 19.37 -1.11 -11.17
CA ALA A 47 19.17 0.19 -10.53
C ALA A 47 18.56 0.01 -9.14
N THR A 48 18.97 0.87 -8.21
CA THR A 48 18.27 1.04 -6.94
C THR A 48 17.21 2.10 -7.13
N ILE A 49 15.95 1.74 -6.91
CA ILE A 49 14.80 2.65 -7.04
C ILE A 49 14.29 3.01 -5.65
N VAL A 50 14.06 4.30 -5.42
CA VAL A 50 13.45 4.82 -4.20
C VAL A 50 12.06 5.35 -4.54
N LEU A 51 11.04 4.79 -3.88
CA LEU A 51 9.66 5.24 -4.01
C LEU A 51 9.34 6.23 -2.88
N VAL A 52 8.96 7.45 -3.25
CA VAL A 52 8.59 8.50 -2.31
C VAL A 52 7.09 8.78 -2.46
N ALA A 53 6.33 8.53 -1.40
CA ALA A 53 4.87 8.71 -1.39
C ALA A 53 4.35 8.90 0.05
N HIS A 54 3.02 8.94 0.19
CA HIS A 54 2.37 9.01 1.50
C HIS A 54 2.42 7.68 2.25
N GLY A 55 2.46 7.75 3.58
CA GLY A 55 2.54 6.58 4.45
C GLY A 55 1.40 5.57 4.26
N ASP A 56 0.19 6.04 3.95
CA ASP A 56 -0.96 5.14 3.71
C ASP A 56 -0.76 4.33 2.42
N THR A 57 -0.45 4.98 1.30
CA THR A 57 -0.11 4.34 0.03
C THR A 57 1.04 3.34 0.18
N LEU A 58 2.10 3.72 0.91
CA LEU A 58 3.26 2.86 1.10
C LEU A 58 2.97 1.65 2.01
N GLN A 59 2.17 1.82 3.07
CA GLN A 59 1.76 0.68 3.92
C GLN A 59 0.82 -0.28 3.20
N ILE A 60 -0.12 0.24 2.40
CA ILE A 60 -0.99 -0.57 1.53
C ILE A 60 -0.13 -1.38 0.54
N CYS A 61 0.82 -0.72 -0.13
CA CYS A 61 1.76 -1.39 -1.03
C CYS A 61 2.64 -2.42 -0.29
N GLN A 62 3.14 -2.10 0.90
CA GLN A 62 3.93 -3.01 1.74
C GLN A 62 3.14 -4.28 2.09
N THR A 63 1.85 -4.14 2.40
CA THR A 63 0.96 -5.26 2.71
C THR A 63 0.86 -6.24 1.54
N TRP A 64 0.71 -5.70 0.33
CA TRP A 64 0.71 -6.50 -0.90
C TRP A 64 2.06 -7.19 -1.13
N VAL A 65 3.18 -6.48 -1.00
CA VAL A 65 4.53 -7.05 -1.15
C VAL A 65 4.79 -8.17 -0.13
N GLN A 66 4.30 -8.02 1.09
CA GLN A 66 4.40 -9.03 2.15
C GLN A 66 3.42 -10.20 1.99
N ARG A 67 2.59 -10.20 0.93
CA ARG A 67 1.57 -11.23 0.65
C ARG A 67 0.56 -11.39 1.79
N LEU A 68 0.26 -10.30 2.47
CA LEU A 68 -0.74 -10.26 3.54
C LEU A 68 -2.11 -9.87 2.97
N PRO A 69 -3.22 -10.25 3.63
CA PRO A 69 -4.55 -9.75 3.25
C PRO A 69 -4.58 -8.22 3.29
N LEU A 70 -5.11 -7.59 2.24
CA LEU A 70 -5.14 -6.13 2.12
C LEU A 70 -5.95 -5.45 3.23
N THR A 71 -6.91 -6.18 3.81
CA THR A 71 -7.67 -5.75 4.99
C THR A 71 -6.81 -5.56 6.24
N THR A 72 -5.57 -6.07 6.24
CA THR A 72 -4.61 -5.94 7.35
C THR A 72 -3.59 -4.83 7.16
N HIS A 73 -3.78 -3.92 6.19
CA HIS A 73 -2.78 -2.91 5.85
C HIS A 73 -2.44 -1.90 6.97
N ARG A 74 -3.28 -1.82 8.01
CA ARG A 74 -3.00 -1.03 9.23
C ARG A 74 -2.24 -1.79 10.31
N ASN A 75 -2.00 -3.09 10.12
CA ASN A 75 -1.31 -3.98 11.07
C ASN A 75 0.14 -4.26 10.66
N VAL A 76 0.55 -3.86 9.45
CA VAL A 76 1.96 -3.97 9.03
C VAL A 76 2.82 -2.95 9.78
N GLU A 77 4.13 -3.17 9.77
CA GLU A 77 5.07 -2.26 10.43
C GLU A 77 4.87 -0.81 9.95
N TYR A 78 4.64 0.11 10.88
CA TYR A 78 4.33 1.51 10.58
C TYR A 78 5.50 2.20 9.83
N LEU A 79 5.16 3.12 8.93
CA LEU A 79 6.12 4.01 8.26
C LEU A 79 5.93 5.44 8.81
N GLY A 80 6.91 5.89 9.59
CA GLY A 80 6.99 7.24 10.12
C GLY A 80 7.42 8.28 9.09
N ASN A 81 7.53 9.53 9.56
CA ASN A 81 7.93 10.65 8.72
C ASN A 81 9.36 10.49 8.22
N ALA A 82 9.53 10.45 6.90
CA ALA A 82 10.82 10.22 6.23
C ALA A 82 11.49 8.88 6.57
N ASP A 83 10.72 7.90 7.05
CA ASP A 83 11.23 6.55 7.24
C ASP A 83 11.55 5.89 5.90
N LEU A 84 12.67 5.18 5.86
CA LEU A 84 13.11 4.40 4.71
C LEU A 84 13.00 2.91 5.05
N ARG A 85 12.28 2.16 4.22
CA ARG A 85 12.20 0.70 4.33
C ARG A 85 12.50 0.04 3.01
N LYS A 86 13.39 -0.95 3.05
CA LYS A 86 13.62 -1.86 1.92
C LYS A 86 12.46 -2.84 1.83
N ILE A 87 11.82 -2.91 0.69
CA ILE A 87 10.85 -3.97 0.37
C ILE A 87 11.58 -5.12 -0.34
N ALA A 88 11.25 -6.36 0.01
CA ALA A 88 11.90 -7.53 -0.58
C ALA A 88 11.50 -7.65 -2.06
N SER A 89 12.48 -7.72 -2.95
CA SER A 89 12.30 -8.07 -4.35
C SER A 89 12.20 -9.59 -4.47
N GLY A 90 11.00 -10.12 -4.62
CA GLY A 90 10.76 -11.52 -5.00
C GLY A 90 9.51 -11.59 -5.87
N PRO A 91 9.49 -12.42 -6.94
CA PRO A 91 8.29 -12.58 -7.75
C PRO A 91 7.14 -13.15 -6.89
N PRO A 92 5.86 -13.02 -7.31
CA PRO A 92 4.76 -13.77 -6.71
C PRO A 92 5.02 -15.28 -6.74
#